data_AF-A0A2K0UGB2-F1
#
_entry.id   AF-A0A2K0UGB2-F1
#
_cell.length_a   1.000
_cell.length_b   1.000
_cell.length_c   1.000
_cell.angle_alpha   90.00
_cell.angle_beta   90.00
_cell.angle_gamma   90.00
#
_symmetry.space_group_name_H-M   'P 1'
#
loop_
_entity.id
_entity.type
_entity.pdbx_description
1 polymer ?
#
loop_
_entity_poly.entity_id
_entity_poly.type
_entity_poly.pdbx_seq_one_letter_code
_entity_poly.pdbx_strand_id
1 'polypeptide(L)'
;MLKNLPREWLLSGHSRLREFAPDQIEKAFATIRPDNSCMVIVSRNYPGDWDWKEKWYGTEYRHDKIPDDLMQECKKAFAVSPQDRLPTLHLPHKNPFIPNEPEVEKQEMDEQALNPRVIRNDSIARTQWKKDDIFWVPRANVLVSLKTPLFYASAENNVKARLFLDLVHDALEMYSYDAELAGLQYKVRLDSRGLFLDVSGYNDKLPMLLDQIVTTMRDLDIKTYRLRL
;
A
#
# COMPACT_ATOMS: atom_id res chain seq x y z
N MET A 1 -11.22 16.36 18.19
CA MET A 1 -10.80 17.60 18.86
C MET A 1 -9.36 17.87 18.42
N LEU A 2 -9.11 18.89 17.58
CA LEU A 2 -7.74 19.27 17.20
C LEU A 2 -7.00 19.71 18.47
N LYS A 3 -5.91 19.04 18.84
CA LYS A 3 -5.05 19.51 19.92
C LYS A 3 -4.55 20.91 19.55
N ASN A 4 -4.52 21.83 20.51
CA ASN A 4 -3.95 23.16 20.30
C ASN A 4 -2.45 23.03 20.01
N LEU A 5 -2.09 23.06 18.73
CA LEU A 5 -0.70 23.11 18.29
C LEU A 5 -0.16 24.54 18.48
N PRO A 6 1.10 24.71 18.91
CA PRO A 6 1.78 26.00 18.84
C PRO A 6 1.71 26.58 17.43
N ARG A 7 1.64 27.92 17.32
CA ARG A 7 1.45 28.61 16.03
C ARG A 7 2.57 28.28 15.05
N GLU A 8 3.79 28.20 15.54
CA GLU A 8 5.00 27.83 14.80
C GLU A 8 4.96 26.39 14.25
N TRP A 9 4.07 25.53 14.75
CA TRP A 9 3.94 24.15 14.31
C TRP A 9 2.73 23.92 13.41
N LEU A 10 1.94 24.93 13.07
CA LEU A 10 0.72 24.74 12.28
C LEU A 10 0.96 24.00 10.95
N LEU A 11 2.07 24.29 10.26
CA LEU A 11 2.40 23.65 8.97
C LEU A 11 3.08 22.28 9.11
N SER A 12 3.72 22.00 10.26
CA SER A 12 4.56 20.81 10.45
C SER A 12 4.11 19.92 11.61
N GLY A 13 2.99 20.25 12.25
CA GLY A 13 2.53 19.62 13.48
C GLY A 13 2.14 18.16 13.28
N HIS A 14 1.63 17.83 12.10
CA HIS A 14 1.22 16.47 11.73
C HIS A 14 2.26 15.70 10.92
N SER A 15 3.28 16.36 10.38
CA SER A 15 4.28 15.76 9.47
C SER A 15 5.65 15.58 10.10
N ARG A 16 6.03 16.42 11.07
CA ARG A 16 7.35 16.37 11.72
C ARG A 16 7.28 15.73 13.09
N LEU A 17 7.84 14.53 13.20
CA LEU A 17 8.20 13.93 14.48
C LEU A 17 9.43 14.67 15.04
N ARG A 18 9.41 15.01 16.33
CA ARG A 18 10.42 15.88 16.97
C ARG A 18 11.18 15.21 18.10
N GLU A 19 10.51 14.36 18.86
CA GLU A 19 11.05 13.71 20.04
C GLU A 19 10.76 12.22 19.96
N PHE A 20 11.76 11.41 20.29
CA PHE A 20 11.59 9.99 20.52
C PHE A 20 11.38 9.78 22.03
N ALA A 21 10.15 9.44 22.42
CA ALA A 21 9.75 9.28 23.83
C ALA A 21 9.45 7.80 24.14
N PRO A 22 10.48 6.96 24.40
CA PRO A 22 10.32 5.52 24.59
C PRO A 22 9.38 5.17 25.74
N ASP A 23 9.46 5.88 26.87
CA ASP A 23 8.57 5.65 28.02
C ASP A 23 7.09 5.81 27.68
N GLN A 24 6.75 6.69 26.74
CA GLN A 24 5.36 6.90 26.30
C GLN A 24 4.90 5.74 25.40
N ILE A 25 5.80 5.21 24.58
CA ILE A 25 5.56 4.01 23.76
C ILE A 25 5.30 2.81 24.68
N GLU A 26 6.14 2.62 25.71
CA GLU A 26 5.96 1.55 26.70
C GLU A 26 4.65 1.68 27.48
N LYS A 27 4.30 2.89 27.91
CA LYS A 27 3.00 3.17 28.56
C LYS A 27 1.82 2.82 27.66
N ALA A 28 1.90 3.15 26.37
CA ALA A 28 0.87 2.80 25.40
C ALA A 28 0.77 1.27 25.23
N PHE A 29 1.91 0.58 25.06
CA PHE A 29 1.93 -0.88 24.95
C PHE A 29 1.41 -1.60 26.20
N ALA A 30 1.64 -1.05 27.39
CA ALA A 30 1.08 -1.60 28.64
C ALA A 30 -0.46 -1.63 28.66
N THR A 31 -1.13 -0.83 27.80
CA THR A 31 -2.60 -0.87 27.63
C THR A 31 -3.09 -1.92 26.65
N ILE A 32 -2.23 -2.43 25.76
CA ILE A 32 -2.60 -3.45 24.77
C ILE A 32 -2.56 -4.81 25.47
N ARG A 33 -3.68 -5.21 26.07
CA ARG A 33 -3.81 -6.48 26.80
C ARG A 33 -5.10 -7.20 26.43
N PRO A 34 -5.14 -8.54 26.50
CA PRO A 34 -6.37 -9.30 26.24
C PRO A 34 -7.58 -8.84 27.07
N ASP A 35 -7.37 -8.56 28.36
CA ASP A 35 -8.39 -8.07 29.30
C ASP A 35 -8.84 -6.61 29.05
N ASN A 36 -8.09 -5.87 28.23
CA ASN A 36 -8.38 -4.48 27.87
C ASN A 36 -8.72 -4.34 26.37
N SER A 37 -9.27 -5.41 25.78
CA SER A 37 -9.61 -5.48 24.36
C SER A 37 -11.12 -5.49 24.14
N CYS A 38 -11.53 -5.03 22.96
CA CYS A 38 -12.91 -5.15 22.45
C CYS A 38 -12.83 -5.87 21.10
N MET A 39 -13.50 -7.01 20.98
CA MET A 39 -13.52 -7.80 19.75
C MET A 39 -14.83 -7.58 19.02
N VAL A 40 -14.74 -7.12 17.77
CA VAL A 40 -15.90 -6.90 16.89
C VAL A 40 -15.79 -7.86 15.72
N ILE A 41 -16.82 -8.70 15.54
CA ILE A 41 -16.90 -9.66 14.44
C ILE A 41 -18.01 -9.20 13.49
N VAL A 42 -17.67 -9.02 12.22
CA VAL A 42 -18.63 -8.65 11.17
C VAL A 42 -18.67 -9.79 10.15
N SER A 43 -19.85 -10.41 10.01
CA SER A 43 -20.09 -11.48 9.04
C SER A 43 -21.47 -11.30 8.43
N ARG A 44 -21.60 -11.59 7.13
CA ARG A 44 -22.92 -11.73 6.48
C ARG A 44 -23.61 -13.04 6.87
N ASN A 45 -22.82 -14.07 7.18
CA ASN A 45 -23.28 -15.41 7.49
C ASN A 45 -23.14 -15.61 9.00
N TYR A 46 -24.16 -15.20 9.76
CA TYR A 46 -24.28 -15.49 11.18
C TYR A 46 -25.73 -15.91 11.46
N PRO A 47 -25.99 -16.86 12.39
CA PRO A 47 -27.30 -17.51 12.57
C PRO A 47 -28.51 -16.60 12.91
N GLY A 48 -28.34 -15.28 13.00
CA GLY A 48 -29.45 -14.33 13.07
C GLY A 48 -30.11 -14.22 14.45
N ASP A 49 -29.46 -14.71 15.50
CA ASP A 49 -29.89 -14.54 16.90
C ASP A 49 -29.38 -13.22 17.50
N TRP A 50 -29.41 -12.15 16.70
CA TRP A 50 -29.00 -10.80 17.12
C TRP A 50 -30.18 -10.09 17.80
N ASP A 51 -30.06 -9.86 19.09
CA ASP A 51 -31.10 -9.33 19.97
C ASP A 51 -31.05 -7.80 20.11
N TRP A 52 -30.03 -7.14 19.54
CA TRP A 52 -29.87 -5.69 19.60
C TRP A 52 -29.95 -5.02 18.24
N LYS A 53 -30.44 -3.78 18.26
CA LYS A 53 -30.52 -2.90 17.10
C LYS A 53 -30.02 -1.52 17.48
N GLU A 54 -29.01 -1.03 16.76
CA GLU A 54 -28.51 0.33 16.93
C GLU A 54 -29.62 1.33 16.58
N LYS A 55 -29.73 2.41 17.36
CA LYS A 55 -30.85 3.35 17.34
C LYS A 55 -31.03 4.08 16.00
N TRP A 56 -29.95 4.49 15.34
CA TRP A 56 -30.01 5.44 14.23
C TRP A 56 -29.98 4.76 12.87
N TYR A 57 -29.08 3.81 12.68
CA TYR A 57 -28.89 3.09 11.43
C TYR A 57 -29.65 1.76 11.38
N GLY A 58 -30.14 1.30 12.53
CA GLY A 58 -30.80 0.01 12.63
C GLY A 58 -29.86 -1.17 12.43
N THR A 59 -28.55 -0.98 12.61
CA THR A 59 -27.57 -2.06 12.53
C THR A 59 -27.90 -3.10 13.59
N GLU A 60 -28.19 -4.31 13.15
CA GLU A 60 -28.43 -5.44 14.04
C GLU A 60 -27.08 -5.94 14.56
N TYR A 61 -26.99 -6.25 15.84
CA TYR A 61 -25.76 -6.74 16.47
C TYR A 61 -26.08 -7.56 17.72
N ARG A 62 -25.05 -8.21 18.25
CA ARG A 62 -25.05 -8.84 19.58
C ARG A 62 -23.83 -8.38 20.36
N HIS A 63 -23.96 -8.33 21.67
CA HIS A 63 -22.87 -7.96 22.57
C HIS A 63 -22.75 -8.99 23.70
N ASP A 64 -21.68 -9.76 23.68
CA ASP A 64 -21.39 -10.78 24.68
C ASP A 64 -20.02 -10.57 25.32
N LYS A 65 -19.82 -11.17 26.49
CA LYS A 65 -18.48 -11.34 27.04
C LYS A 65 -17.70 -12.31 26.15
N ILE A 66 -16.43 -12.00 25.88
CA ILE A 66 -15.51 -12.94 25.24
C ILE A 66 -15.48 -14.25 26.07
N PRO A 67 -15.69 -15.42 25.44
CA PRO A 67 -15.66 -16.71 26.13
C PRO A 67 -14.39 -16.88 26.97
N ASP A 68 -14.52 -17.44 28.17
CA ASP A 68 -13.43 -17.51 29.12
C ASP A 68 -12.27 -18.40 28.62
N ASP A 69 -12.57 -19.47 27.90
CA ASP A 69 -11.59 -20.34 27.22
C ASP A 69 -10.75 -19.55 26.20
N LEU A 70 -11.38 -18.82 25.29
CA LEU A 70 -10.71 -17.96 24.32
C LEU A 70 -9.89 -16.86 25.01
N MET A 71 -10.42 -16.25 26.07
CA MET A 71 -9.70 -15.26 26.86
C MET A 71 -8.43 -15.85 27.50
N GLN A 72 -8.49 -17.10 27.99
CA GLN A 72 -7.31 -17.78 28.51
C GLN A 72 -6.29 -18.08 27.40
N GLU A 73 -6.72 -18.47 26.20
CA GLU A 73 -5.82 -18.65 25.06
C GLU A 73 -5.11 -17.34 24.68
N CYS A 74 -5.84 -16.23 24.58
CA CYS A 74 -5.27 -14.91 24.31
C CYS A 74 -4.25 -14.50 25.39
N LYS A 75 -4.55 -14.76 26.68
CA LYS A 75 -3.60 -14.49 27.78
C LYS A 75 -2.35 -15.35 27.69
N LYS A 76 -2.47 -16.63 27.33
CA LYS A 76 -1.33 -17.52 27.10
C LYS A 76 -0.47 -17.00 25.94
N ALA A 77 -1.08 -16.63 24.81
CA ALA A 77 -0.40 -16.08 23.66
C ALA A 77 0.33 -14.76 23.98
N PHE A 78 -0.30 -13.89 24.79
CA PHE A 78 0.29 -12.62 25.22
C PHE A 78 1.51 -12.82 26.13
N ALA A 79 1.51 -13.86 26.96
CA ALA A 79 2.58 -14.16 27.92
C ALA A 79 3.74 -14.98 27.34
N VAL A 80 3.75 -15.25 26.02
CA VAL A 80 4.78 -16.05 25.35
C VAL A 80 6.18 -15.43 25.55
N SER A 81 7.11 -16.26 26.02
CA SER A 81 8.51 -15.88 26.23
C SER A 81 9.20 -15.56 24.88
N PRO A 82 10.26 -14.72 24.86
CA PRO A 82 11.00 -14.46 23.62
C PRO A 82 11.50 -15.72 22.90
N GLN A 83 11.83 -16.79 23.62
CA GLN A 83 12.33 -18.06 23.05
C GLN A 83 11.24 -18.87 22.34
N ASP A 84 9.99 -18.73 22.76
CA ASP A 84 8.84 -19.49 22.25
C ASP A 84 8.04 -18.71 21.20
N ARG A 85 8.49 -17.50 20.83
CA ARG A 85 7.84 -16.69 19.80
C ARG A 85 7.94 -17.34 18.43
N LEU A 86 6.88 -17.22 17.65
CA LEU A 86 6.85 -17.67 16.26
C LEU A 86 7.98 -16.96 15.47
N PRO A 87 8.90 -17.70 14.81
CA PRO A 87 9.99 -17.09 14.04
C PRO A 87 9.50 -16.18 12.90
N THR A 88 8.27 -16.39 12.43
CA THR A 88 7.62 -15.58 11.39
C THR A 88 7.14 -14.22 11.89
N LEU A 89 7.06 -14.01 13.20
CA LEU A 89 6.69 -12.72 13.81
C LEU A 89 7.96 -12.00 14.27
N HIS A 90 8.48 -11.14 13.41
CA HIS A 90 9.66 -10.33 13.68
C HIS A 90 9.39 -8.84 13.41
N LEU A 91 10.28 -7.98 13.93
CA LEU A 91 10.24 -6.56 13.58
C LEU A 91 10.49 -6.37 12.06
N PRO A 92 9.96 -5.30 11.46
CA PRO A 92 10.19 -5.01 10.06
C PRO A 92 11.69 -4.84 9.78
N HIS A 93 12.08 -5.20 8.56
CA HIS A 93 13.43 -4.97 8.07
C HIS A 93 13.63 -3.47 7.75
N LYS A 94 14.88 -3.06 7.51
CA LYS A 94 15.16 -1.68 7.07
C LYS A 94 14.59 -1.48 5.67
N ASN A 95 13.67 -0.53 5.54
CA ASN A 95 13.03 -0.21 4.27
C ASN A 95 14.08 0.31 3.24
N PRO A 96 14.28 -0.39 2.10
CA PRO A 96 15.28 -0.03 1.09
C PRO A 96 14.84 1.14 0.18
N PHE A 97 13.56 1.52 0.23
CA PHE A 97 12.98 2.55 -0.61
C PHE A 97 13.13 3.97 -0.09
N ILE A 98 13.57 4.14 1.16
CA ILE A 98 13.82 5.46 1.73
C ILE A 98 14.89 6.15 0.85
N PRO A 99 14.58 7.30 0.21
CA PRO A 99 15.51 7.98 -0.67
C PRO A 99 16.71 8.51 0.14
N ASN A 100 17.92 8.34 -0.39
CA ASN A 100 19.14 8.66 0.35
C ASN A 100 19.43 10.16 0.38
N GLU A 101 19.19 10.86 -0.72
CA GLU A 101 19.29 12.32 -0.84
C GLU A 101 18.52 12.75 -2.11
N PRO A 102 17.39 13.45 -1.99
CA PRO A 102 16.61 13.82 -3.14
C PRO A 102 17.19 15.06 -3.82
N GLU A 103 18.25 14.88 -4.61
CA GLU A 103 18.81 15.95 -5.44
C GLU A 103 17.94 16.24 -6.67
N VAL A 104 17.81 17.51 -7.01
CA VAL A 104 17.11 17.96 -8.22
C VAL A 104 18.13 18.64 -9.12
N GLU A 105 18.40 18.03 -10.26
CA GLU A 105 19.18 18.65 -11.33
C GLU A 105 18.38 19.76 -12.02
N LYS A 106 18.37 20.94 -11.38
CA LYS A 106 17.80 22.14 -11.96
C LYS A 106 18.56 22.52 -13.21
N GLN A 107 17.82 22.75 -14.28
CA GLN A 107 18.37 23.23 -15.54
C GLN A 107 17.70 24.55 -15.86
N GLU A 108 18.51 25.61 -15.98
CA GLU A 108 18.00 26.89 -16.47
C GLU A 108 17.59 26.71 -17.94
N MET A 109 16.32 27.02 -18.23
CA MET A 109 15.74 26.92 -19.56
C MET A 109 15.19 28.29 -19.93
N ASP A 110 15.61 28.81 -21.10
CA ASP A 110 15.14 30.10 -21.62
C ASP A 110 13.62 30.10 -21.88
N GLU A 111 13.07 28.95 -22.26
CA GLU A 111 11.64 28.75 -22.49
C GLU A 111 11.15 27.42 -21.91
N GLN A 112 9.96 27.43 -21.31
CA GLN A 112 9.29 26.23 -20.79
C GLN A 112 8.77 25.34 -21.93
N ALA A 113 9.01 24.04 -21.83
CA ALA A 113 8.48 23.07 -22.78
C ALA A 113 6.99 22.82 -22.50
N LEU A 114 6.14 23.23 -23.43
CA LEU A 114 4.68 23.03 -23.31
C LEU A 114 4.27 21.55 -23.36
N ASN A 115 5.00 20.72 -24.10
CA ASN A 115 4.63 19.33 -24.40
C ASN A 115 5.82 18.36 -24.31
N PRO A 116 5.57 17.07 -24.00
CA PRO A 116 6.61 16.04 -24.07
C PRO A 116 7.07 15.79 -25.51
N ARG A 117 8.35 15.47 -25.68
CA ARG A 117 8.96 15.13 -26.97
C ARG A 117 8.99 13.62 -27.17
N VAL A 118 8.83 13.19 -28.42
CA VAL A 118 8.99 11.77 -28.77
C VAL A 118 10.48 11.46 -28.86
N ILE A 119 10.97 10.56 -28.01
CA ILE A 119 12.39 10.15 -27.96
C ILE A 119 12.61 8.75 -28.55
N ARG A 120 11.54 7.99 -28.75
CA ARG A 120 11.55 6.69 -29.42
C ARG A 120 10.23 6.48 -30.13
N ASN A 121 10.27 5.99 -31.35
CA ASN A 121 9.07 5.64 -32.13
C ASN A 121 9.42 4.56 -33.15
N ASP A 122 9.19 3.30 -32.76
CA ASP A 122 9.42 2.13 -33.61
C ASP A 122 8.22 1.17 -33.56
N SER A 123 8.37 -0.02 -34.16
CA SER A 123 7.32 -1.04 -34.20
C SER A 123 6.96 -1.62 -32.83
N ILE A 124 7.82 -1.45 -31.82
CA ILE A 124 7.67 -2.03 -30.48
C ILE A 124 7.09 -0.99 -29.52
N ALA A 125 7.60 0.25 -29.56
CA ALA A 125 7.24 1.27 -28.58
C ALA A 125 7.29 2.70 -29.13
N ARG A 126 6.42 3.54 -28.55
CA ARG A 126 6.48 5.00 -28.65
C ARG A 126 6.72 5.59 -27.26
N THR A 127 7.86 6.24 -27.08
CA THR A 127 8.25 6.85 -25.80
C THR A 127 8.23 8.36 -25.92
N GLN A 128 7.52 9.00 -25.00
CA GLN A 128 7.44 10.44 -24.85
C GLN A 128 8.09 10.84 -23.52
N TRP A 129 8.88 11.91 -23.53
CA TRP A 129 9.60 12.36 -22.36
C TRP A 129 9.58 13.89 -22.25
N LYS A 130 9.48 14.37 -21.02
CA LYS A 130 9.60 15.78 -20.63
C LYS A 130 10.32 15.84 -19.28
N LYS A 131 11.37 16.66 -19.18
CA LYS A 131 11.95 17.04 -17.88
C LYS A 131 11.02 18.04 -17.19
N ASP A 132 10.88 17.95 -15.88
CA ASP A 132 10.17 18.97 -15.11
C ASP A 132 10.91 20.30 -15.20
N ASP A 133 10.17 21.34 -15.58
CA ASP A 133 10.62 22.72 -15.78
C ASP A 133 9.80 23.73 -14.96
N ILE A 134 8.90 23.24 -14.08
CA ILE A 134 7.97 24.06 -13.29
C ILE A 134 8.21 23.86 -11.79
N PHE A 135 8.16 22.61 -11.31
CA PHE A 135 8.07 22.34 -9.88
C PHE A 135 9.43 22.12 -9.23
N TRP A 136 10.38 21.60 -10.00
CA TRP A 136 11.74 21.28 -9.57
C TRP A 136 11.75 20.46 -8.29
N VAL A 137 10.95 19.40 -8.29
CA VAL A 137 10.87 18.42 -7.20
C VAL A 137 11.58 17.13 -7.61
N PRO A 138 12.13 16.38 -6.65
CA PRO A 138 12.84 15.11 -6.86
C PRO A 138 11.86 13.97 -7.13
N ARG A 139 10.94 14.18 -8.09
CA ARG A 139 9.86 13.25 -8.40
C ARG A 139 9.79 13.00 -9.89
N ALA A 140 9.37 11.80 -10.24
CA ALA A 140 9.11 11.41 -11.61
C ALA A 140 7.80 10.64 -11.70
N ASN A 141 7.21 10.65 -12.89
CA ASN A 141 6.05 9.83 -13.24
C ASN A 141 6.41 9.00 -14.48
N VAL A 142 6.22 7.69 -14.40
CA VAL A 142 6.43 6.76 -15.50
C VAL A 142 5.09 6.11 -15.82
N LEU A 143 4.57 6.42 -17.00
CA LEU A 143 3.30 5.90 -17.49
C LEU A 143 3.55 4.93 -18.64
N VAL A 144 3.12 3.68 -18.50
CA VAL A 144 3.28 2.63 -19.50
C VAL A 144 1.91 2.11 -19.89
N SER A 145 1.60 2.15 -21.20
CA SER A 145 0.38 1.58 -21.76
C SER A 145 0.74 0.42 -22.67
N LEU A 146 0.48 -0.79 -22.20
CA LEU A 146 0.63 -2.04 -22.95
C LEU A 146 -0.67 -2.29 -23.73
N LYS A 147 -0.61 -2.09 -25.04
CA LYS A 147 -1.79 -2.18 -25.90
C LYS A 147 -1.98 -3.61 -26.39
N THR A 148 -3.16 -4.18 -26.14
CA THR A 148 -3.52 -5.50 -26.65
C THR A 148 -5.04 -5.62 -26.81
N PRO A 149 -5.53 -6.13 -27.95
CA PRO A 149 -6.96 -6.39 -28.12
C PRO A 149 -7.43 -7.63 -27.35
N LEU A 150 -6.51 -8.47 -26.88
CA LEU A 150 -6.82 -9.81 -26.36
C LEU A 150 -7.67 -9.76 -25.09
N PHE A 151 -7.44 -8.80 -24.19
CA PHE A 151 -8.14 -8.72 -22.90
C PHE A 151 -9.65 -8.44 -23.03
N TYR A 152 -10.08 -7.86 -24.15
CA TYR A 152 -11.49 -7.53 -24.40
C TYR A 152 -12.09 -8.33 -25.57
N ALA A 153 -11.35 -9.31 -26.11
CA ALA A 153 -11.84 -10.16 -27.19
C ALA A 153 -12.99 -11.09 -26.76
N SER A 154 -13.08 -11.42 -25.48
CA SER A 154 -14.15 -12.22 -24.89
C SER A 154 -14.33 -11.90 -23.40
N ALA A 155 -15.49 -12.26 -22.83
CA ALA A 155 -15.72 -12.16 -21.39
C ALA A 155 -14.71 -13.02 -20.60
N GLU A 156 -14.38 -14.20 -21.12
CA GLU A 156 -13.39 -15.10 -20.52
C GLU A 156 -12.00 -14.46 -20.44
N ASN A 157 -11.53 -13.84 -21.53
CA ASN A 157 -10.22 -13.16 -21.53
C ASN A 157 -10.21 -11.98 -20.56
N ASN A 158 -11.33 -11.27 -20.44
CA ASN A 158 -11.44 -10.16 -19.52
C ASN A 158 -11.33 -10.62 -18.06
N VAL A 159 -12.03 -11.69 -17.70
CA VAL A 159 -11.94 -12.31 -16.37
C VAL A 159 -10.52 -12.82 -16.10
N LYS A 160 -9.87 -13.48 -17.06
CA LYS A 160 -8.47 -13.93 -16.92
C LYS A 160 -7.51 -12.76 -16.70
N ALA A 161 -7.67 -11.68 -17.46
CA ALA A 161 -6.84 -10.48 -17.30
C ALA A 161 -7.05 -9.82 -15.94
N ARG A 162 -8.29 -9.82 -15.42
CA ARG A 162 -8.60 -9.32 -14.10
C ARG A 162 -7.97 -10.17 -12.99
N LEU A 163 -8.14 -11.49 -13.06
CA LEU A 163 -7.51 -12.42 -12.12
C LEU A 163 -5.98 -12.31 -12.15
N PHE A 164 -5.38 -12.17 -13.34
CA PHE A 164 -3.95 -11.90 -13.48
C PHE A 164 -3.53 -10.65 -12.72
N LEU A 165 -4.26 -9.53 -12.86
CA LEU A 165 -3.94 -8.32 -12.10
C LEU A 165 -4.11 -8.49 -10.59
N ASP A 166 -5.17 -9.17 -10.15
CA ASP A 166 -5.40 -9.40 -8.72
C ASP A 166 -4.25 -10.25 -8.12
N LEU A 167 -3.72 -11.22 -8.86
CA LEU A 167 -2.53 -12.00 -8.47
C LEU A 167 -1.24 -11.17 -8.49
N VAL A 168 -1.07 -10.28 -9.48
CA VAL A 168 0.07 -9.36 -9.52
C VAL A 168 0.07 -8.44 -8.31
N HIS A 169 -1.09 -7.89 -7.94
CA HIS A 169 -1.23 -7.06 -6.73
C HIS A 169 -0.90 -7.85 -5.47
N ASP A 170 -1.44 -9.07 -5.31
CA ASP A 170 -1.12 -9.94 -4.16
C ASP A 170 0.37 -10.28 -4.08
N ALA A 171 1.03 -10.54 -5.21
CA ALA A 171 2.45 -10.84 -5.28
C ALA A 171 3.33 -9.62 -4.94
N LEU A 172 2.86 -8.41 -5.27
CA LEU A 172 3.59 -7.16 -5.02
C LEU A 172 3.34 -6.56 -3.65
N GLU A 173 2.25 -6.93 -2.96
CA GLU A 173 1.75 -6.29 -1.73
C GLU A 173 2.86 -5.96 -0.72
N MET A 174 3.64 -6.97 -0.31
CA MET A 174 4.72 -6.81 0.68
C MET A 174 5.80 -5.84 0.20
N TYR A 175 6.16 -5.88 -1.08
CA TYR A 175 7.20 -5.02 -1.64
C TYR A 175 6.70 -3.60 -1.87
N SER A 176 5.45 -3.44 -2.31
CA SER A 176 4.83 -2.14 -2.50
C SER A 176 4.59 -1.40 -1.21
N TYR A 177 4.38 -2.11 -0.10
CA TYR A 177 4.20 -1.49 1.22
C TYR A 177 5.41 -0.64 1.61
N ASP A 178 6.62 -1.19 1.46
CA ASP A 178 7.85 -0.45 1.75
C ASP A 178 8.02 0.76 0.82
N ALA A 179 7.72 0.58 -0.47
CA ALA A 179 7.77 1.67 -1.43
C ALA A 179 6.77 2.80 -1.10
N GLU A 180 5.55 2.46 -0.70
CA GLU A 180 4.50 3.42 -0.32
C GLU A 180 4.87 4.22 0.92
N LEU A 181 5.39 3.57 1.95
CA LEU A 181 5.91 4.25 3.15
C LEU A 181 7.03 5.24 2.82
N ALA A 182 7.82 4.95 1.78
CA ALA A 182 8.90 5.82 1.32
C ALA A 182 8.45 6.89 0.30
N GLY A 183 7.14 7.01 0.02
CA GLY A 183 6.59 8.03 -0.87
C GLY A 183 6.64 7.69 -2.36
N LEU A 184 6.73 6.41 -2.71
CA LEU A 184 6.54 5.89 -4.06
C LEU A 184 5.16 5.27 -4.19
N GLN A 185 4.56 5.34 -5.37
CA GLN A 185 3.25 4.78 -5.63
C GLN A 185 3.25 4.09 -6.97
N TYR A 186 2.44 3.06 -7.09
CA TYR A 186 2.19 2.41 -8.36
C TYR A 186 0.71 2.09 -8.53
N LYS A 187 0.29 1.95 -9.78
CA LYS A 187 -1.04 1.50 -10.14
C LYS A 187 -0.98 0.64 -11.39
N VAL A 188 -1.39 -0.61 -11.26
CA VAL A 188 -1.58 -1.53 -12.39
C VAL A 188 -3.06 -1.76 -12.60
N ARG A 189 -3.56 -1.47 -13.80
CA ARG A 189 -4.98 -1.58 -14.13
C ARG A 189 -5.21 -1.96 -15.59
N LEU A 190 -6.41 -2.44 -15.90
CA LEU A 190 -6.86 -2.53 -17.29
C LEU A 190 -7.49 -1.20 -17.71
N ASP A 191 -7.32 -0.86 -18.98
CA ASP A 191 -8.07 0.20 -19.66
C ASP A 191 -8.56 -0.29 -21.02
N SER A 192 -9.31 0.53 -21.76
CA SER A 192 -9.87 0.14 -23.07
C SER A 192 -8.85 -0.26 -24.12
N ARG A 193 -7.55 0.01 -23.91
CA ARG A 193 -6.46 -0.29 -24.83
C ARG A 193 -5.69 -1.55 -24.42
N GLY A 194 -5.79 -1.97 -23.16
CA GLY A 194 -5.05 -3.11 -22.63
C GLY A 194 -4.71 -2.92 -21.15
N LEU A 195 -3.42 -2.97 -20.82
CA LEU A 195 -2.91 -2.77 -19.46
C LEU A 195 -2.23 -1.41 -19.33
N PHE A 196 -2.48 -0.75 -18.22
CA PHE A 196 -1.90 0.53 -17.86
C PHE A 196 -1.16 0.42 -16.52
N LEU A 197 0.11 0.81 -16.55
CA LEU A 197 0.99 0.89 -15.39
C LEU A 197 1.37 2.36 -15.17
N ASP A 198 1.18 2.82 -13.95
CA ASP A 198 1.59 4.14 -13.46
C ASP A 198 2.56 3.91 -12.30
N VAL A 199 3.73 4.50 -12.34
CA VAL A 199 4.69 4.50 -11.23
C VAL A 199 5.14 5.93 -10.98
N SER A 200 5.00 6.42 -9.75
CA SER A 200 5.26 7.80 -9.39
C SER A 200 5.89 7.92 -8.00
N GLY A 201 6.49 9.07 -7.70
CA GLY A 201 7.10 9.37 -6.41
C GLY A 201 8.55 9.81 -6.54
N TYR A 202 9.35 9.59 -5.50
CA TYR A 202 10.76 10.00 -5.48
C TYR A 202 11.59 9.29 -6.56
N ASN A 203 12.30 10.06 -7.38
CA ASN A 203 13.00 9.53 -8.56
C ASN A 203 14.17 8.57 -8.23
N ASP A 204 14.83 8.69 -7.06
CA ASP A 204 15.97 7.84 -6.63
C ASP A 204 15.65 6.34 -6.73
N LYS A 205 14.55 5.89 -6.11
CA LYS A 205 14.19 4.46 -6.05
C LYS A 205 13.09 4.04 -7.02
N LEU A 206 12.61 4.96 -7.85
CA LEU A 206 11.56 4.70 -8.84
C LEU A 206 11.97 3.64 -9.88
N PRO A 207 13.20 3.63 -10.43
CA PRO A 207 13.63 2.57 -11.35
C PRO A 207 13.62 1.18 -10.70
N MET A 208 14.05 1.08 -9.44
CA MET A 208 14.05 -0.18 -8.68
C MET A 208 12.62 -0.70 -8.44
N LEU A 209 11.66 0.19 -8.15
CA LEU A 209 10.26 -0.18 -8.03
C LEU A 209 9.70 -0.67 -9.38
N LEU A 210 9.97 0.08 -10.46
CA LEU A 210 9.50 -0.27 -11.80
C LEU A 210 10.04 -1.64 -12.26
N ASP A 211 11.33 -1.90 -12.05
CA ASP A 211 11.96 -3.17 -12.41
C ASP A 211 11.31 -4.36 -11.68
N GLN A 212 11.06 -4.22 -10.37
CA GLN A 212 10.38 -5.26 -9.60
C GLN A 212 8.96 -5.50 -10.11
N ILE A 213 8.19 -4.44 -10.39
CA ILE A 213 6.80 -4.57 -10.87
C ILE A 213 6.80 -5.32 -12.21
N VAL A 214 7.62 -4.89 -13.17
CA VAL A 214 7.65 -5.50 -14.51
C VAL A 214 8.17 -6.94 -14.45
N THR A 215 9.19 -7.21 -13.63
CA THR A 215 9.71 -8.56 -13.41
C THR A 215 8.65 -9.47 -12.77
N THR A 216 7.94 -9.00 -11.75
CA THR A 216 6.85 -9.77 -11.10
C THR A 216 5.70 -10.04 -12.07
N MET A 217 5.35 -9.06 -12.92
CA MET A 217 4.32 -9.26 -13.95
C MET A 217 4.75 -10.30 -15.01
N ARG A 218 6.03 -10.33 -15.38
CA ARG A 218 6.57 -11.26 -16.38
C ARG A 218 6.70 -12.67 -15.84
N ASP A 219 7.23 -12.79 -14.63
CA ASP A 219 7.66 -14.06 -14.03
C ASP A 219 6.70 -14.52 -12.91
N LEU A 220 5.43 -14.11 -12.99
CA LEU A 220 4.43 -14.32 -11.95
C LEU A 220 4.30 -15.82 -11.58
N ASP A 221 4.68 -16.15 -10.35
CA ASP A 221 4.50 -17.49 -9.78
C ASP A 221 3.09 -17.63 -9.17
N ILE A 222 2.23 -18.39 -9.84
CA ILE A 222 0.83 -18.54 -9.45
C ILE A 222 0.70 -19.60 -8.36
N LYS A 223 0.54 -19.13 -7.12
CA LYS A 223 0.27 -19.97 -5.96
C LYS A 223 -1.17 -20.45 -5.94
N THR A 224 -1.42 -21.72 -6.25
CA THR A 224 -2.78 -22.28 -6.40
C THR A 224 -3.71 -22.07 -5.20
N TYR A 225 -3.17 -22.00 -3.98
CA TYR A 225 -3.99 -21.73 -2.79
C TYR A 225 -4.52 -20.29 -2.72
N ARG A 226 -3.89 -19.32 -3.40
CA ARG A 226 -4.37 -17.94 -3.55
C ARG A 226 -5.50 -17.80 -4.58
N LEU A 227 -5.73 -18.83 -5.39
CA LEU A 227 -6.81 -18.89 -6.39
C LEU A 227 -8.11 -19.49 -5.86
N ARG A 228 -8.14 -19.97 -4.62
CA ARG A 228 -9.36 -20.54 -4.04
C ARG A 228 -10.31 -19.39 -3.65
N LEU A 229 -11.35 -19.23 -4.46
CA LEU A 229 -12.55 -18.46 -4.16
C LEU A 229 -13.35 -19.11 -3.03
#